data_AF-A0A7W0TGX5-F1
#
_entry.id   AF-A0A7W0TGX5-F1
#
_cell.length_a   1.000
_cell.length_b   1.000
_cell.length_c   1.000
_cell.angle_alpha   90.00
_cell.angle_beta   90.00
_cell.angle_gamma   90.00
#
_symmetry.space_group_name_H-M   'P 1'
#
loop_
_entity.id
_entity.type
_entity.pdbx_description
1 polymer ?
#
loop_
_entity_poly.entity_id
_entity_poly.type
_entity_poly.pdbx_seq_one_letter_code
_entity_poly.pdbx_strand_id
1 'polypeptide(L)'
;MKDVIEQLDAWTARGDAVALATVIGVKRSAPRPPGAKMAINEHGEIAGAVSGGCVEGAVVQEADEVLRGGAPKLLHFGIADEEAWAVGLPCGGEIEVWIERYEP
;
A
#
# COMPACT_ATOMS: atom_id res chain seq x y z
N MET A 1 13.15 -0.42 9.93
CA MET A 1 11.83 0.05 9.48
C MET A 1 11.56 1.32 10.25
N LYS A 2 11.48 2.47 9.56
CA LYS A 2 11.03 3.72 10.19
C LYS A 2 9.56 3.57 10.55
N ASP A 3 9.15 4.21 11.64
CA ASP A 3 7.76 4.23 12.03
C ASP A 3 6.93 5.01 10.98
N VAL A 4 5.78 4.46 10.60
CA VAL A 4 4.92 5.09 9.57
C VAL A 4 4.39 6.43 10.08
N ILE A 5 4.02 6.52 11.35
CA ILE A 5 3.46 7.73 11.97
C ILE A 5 4.52 8.83 11.97
N GLU A 6 5.75 8.51 12.41
CA GLU A 6 6.84 9.49 12.41
C GLU A 6 7.14 10.08 11.02
N GLN A 7 7.03 9.27 9.95
CA GLN A 7 7.22 9.76 8.59
C GLN A 7 6.01 10.54 8.07
N LEU A 8 4.80 10.14 8.41
CA LEU A 8 3.59 10.93 8.09
C LEU A 8 3.69 12.33 8.70
N ASP A 9 4.05 12.45 9.97
CA ASP A 9 4.23 13.73 10.64
C ASP A 9 5.33 14.57 9.97
N ALA A 10 6.47 13.96 9.65
CA ALA A 10 7.59 14.66 9.03
C ALA A 10 7.27 15.17 7.61
N TRP A 11 6.62 14.36 6.78
CA TRP A 11 6.26 14.73 5.41
C TRP A 11 5.13 15.74 5.36
N THR A 12 4.12 15.59 6.21
CA THR A 12 3.03 16.56 6.28
C THR A 12 3.50 17.91 6.83
N ALA A 13 4.43 17.92 7.78
CA ALA A 13 5.08 19.15 8.26
C ALA A 13 5.93 19.85 7.17
N ARG A 14 6.43 19.10 6.18
CA ARG A 14 7.11 19.65 4.98
C ARG A 14 6.13 20.17 3.92
N GLY A 15 4.83 19.89 4.07
CA GLY A 15 3.80 20.18 3.08
C GLY A 15 3.74 19.17 1.94
N ASP A 16 4.40 18.01 2.08
CA ASP A 16 4.35 16.98 1.04
C ASP A 16 2.98 16.32 0.99
N ALA A 17 2.49 16.04 -0.21
CA ALA A 17 1.34 15.16 -0.38
C ALA A 17 1.74 13.71 -0.07
N VAL A 18 0.88 13.00 0.68
CA VAL A 18 1.14 11.61 1.11
C VAL A 18 -0.08 10.73 0.80
N ALA A 19 0.18 9.53 0.31
CA ALA A 19 -0.81 8.45 0.21
C ALA A 19 -0.51 7.38 1.27
N LEU A 20 -1.57 6.84 1.86
CA LEU A 20 -1.50 5.78 2.84
C LEU A 20 -2.14 4.52 2.27
N ALA A 21 -1.34 3.47 2.12
CA ALA A 21 -1.78 2.14 1.80
C ALA A 21 -1.94 1.32 3.09
N THR A 22 -3.12 0.74 3.30
CA THR A 22 -3.44 -0.07 4.49
C THR A 22 -3.95 -1.44 4.06
N VAL A 23 -3.40 -2.51 4.63
CA VAL A 23 -3.99 -3.85 4.51
C VAL A 23 -5.30 -3.86 5.29
N ILE A 24 -6.43 -3.99 4.60
CA ILE A 24 -7.76 -4.01 5.23
C ILE A 24 -8.35 -5.42 5.33
N GLY A 25 -7.85 -6.34 4.51
CA GLY A 25 -8.36 -7.70 4.41
C GLY A 25 -7.25 -8.69 4.10
N VAL A 26 -7.41 -9.91 4.60
CA VAL A 26 -6.52 -11.05 4.35
C VAL A 26 -7.40 -12.28 4.13
N LYS A 27 -7.11 -13.04 3.08
CA LYS A 27 -7.61 -14.42 2.91
C LYS A 27 -6.39 -15.34 2.81
N ARG A 28 -6.46 -16.50 3.47
CA ARG A 28 -5.33 -17.46 3.59
C ARG A 28 -4.10 -16.81 4.24
N SER A 29 -2.91 -17.39 4.02
CA SER A 29 -1.66 -17.00 4.67
C SER A 29 -1.09 -15.69 4.08
N ALA A 30 -1.25 -14.56 4.77
CA ALA A 30 -0.64 -13.29 4.36
C ALA A 30 0.71 -13.01 5.05
N PRO A 31 1.64 -12.32 4.38
CA PRO A 31 2.92 -11.94 4.97
C PRO A 31 2.81 -10.81 6.01
N ARG A 32 1.70 -10.03 5.99
CA ARG A 32 1.39 -9.00 6.97
C ARG A 32 -0.08 -9.07 7.40
N PRO A 33 -0.39 -8.74 8.66
CA PRO A 33 -1.77 -8.73 9.15
C PRO A 33 -2.54 -7.49 8.66
N PRO A 34 -3.88 -7.52 8.72
CA PRO A 34 -4.69 -6.30 8.62
C PRO A 34 -4.17 -5.20 9.56
N GLY A 35 -4.21 -3.96 9.09
CA GLY A 35 -3.65 -2.80 9.76
C GLY A 35 -2.18 -2.52 9.45
N ALA A 36 -1.48 -3.40 8.73
CA ALA A 36 -0.16 -3.08 8.18
C ALA A 36 -0.27 -1.90 7.21
N LYS A 37 0.66 -0.94 7.34
CA LYS A 37 0.64 0.33 6.61
C LYS A 37 1.91 0.55 5.81
N MET A 38 1.74 1.22 4.68
CA MET A 38 2.81 1.76 3.86
C MET A 38 2.41 3.18 3.46
N ALA A 39 3.25 4.15 3.78
CA ALA A 39 3.07 5.55 3.38
C ALA A 39 4.02 5.86 2.22
N ILE A 40 3.52 6.60 1.23
CA ILE A 40 4.25 7.01 0.03
C ILE A 40 4.02 8.52 -0.14
N ASN A 41 5.08 9.32 -0.20
CA ASN A 41 4.95 10.74 -0.50
C ASN A 41 5.11 11.04 -2.00
N GLU A 42 4.81 12.27 -2.39
CA GLU A 42 4.91 12.73 -3.79
C GLU A 42 6.33 12.68 -4.40
N HIS A 43 7.37 12.56 -3.56
CA HIS A 43 8.76 12.41 -4.00
C HIS A 43 9.16 10.94 -4.18
N GLY A 44 8.24 10.00 -3.95
CA GLY A 44 8.49 8.57 -4.02
C GLY A 44 9.21 8.01 -2.79
N GLU A 45 9.32 8.76 -1.70
CA GLU A 45 9.83 8.26 -0.42
C GLU A 45 8.79 7.30 0.21
N ILE A 46 9.27 6.21 0.82
CA ILE A 46 8.43 5.12 1.32
C ILE A 46 8.73 4.85 2.80
N ALA A 47 7.67 4.64 3.59
CA ALA A 47 7.74 4.18 4.98
C ALA A 47 6.77 3.03 5.22
N GLY A 48 7.16 2.03 6.01
CA GLY A 48 6.33 0.83 6.25
C GLY A 48 6.34 -0.16 5.08
N ALA A 49 5.39 -1.11 5.11
CA ALA A 49 5.21 -2.14 4.09
C ALA A 49 3.85 -2.83 4.25
N VAL A 50 3.23 -3.24 3.14
CA VAL A 50 1.98 -4.03 3.16
C VAL A 50 2.21 -5.53 2.97
N SER A 51 3.32 -5.94 2.36
CA SER A 51 3.69 -7.35 2.22
C SER A 51 5.13 -7.64 2.65
N GLY A 52 6.04 -6.69 2.44
CA GLY A 52 7.49 -6.85 2.61
C GLY A 52 8.23 -7.32 1.36
N GLY A 53 7.66 -7.21 0.15
CA GLY A 53 8.40 -7.50 -1.08
C GLY A 53 7.62 -7.36 -2.39
N CYS A 54 6.79 -8.35 -2.72
CA CYS A 54 6.36 -8.63 -4.10
C CYS A 54 5.28 -7.70 -4.67
N VAL A 55 4.51 -6.99 -3.84
CA VAL A 55 3.39 -6.15 -4.30
C VAL A 55 3.62 -4.66 -4.09
N GLU A 56 4.71 -4.30 -3.40
CA GLU A 56 5.06 -2.91 -3.07
C GLU A 56 5.16 -2.02 -4.31
N GLY A 57 5.72 -2.54 -5.42
CA GLY A 57 5.81 -1.78 -6.66
C GLY A 57 4.45 -1.42 -7.25
N ALA A 58 3.48 -2.35 -7.22
CA ALA A 58 2.12 -2.10 -7.67
C ALA A 58 1.42 -1.08 -6.77
N VAL A 59 1.61 -1.20 -5.45
CA VAL A 59 1.06 -0.23 -4.47
C VAL A 59 1.60 1.18 -4.70
N VAL A 60 2.91 1.33 -4.99
CA VAL A 60 3.52 2.63 -5.29
C VAL A 60 2.91 3.24 -6.55
N GLN A 61 2.73 2.46 -7.61
CA GLN A 61 2.13 2.95 -8.87
C GLN A 61 0.71 3.48 -8.65
N GLU A 62 -0.11 2.73 -7.91
CA GLU A 62 -1.50 3.11 -7.65
C GLU A 62 -1.58 4.30 -6.66
N ALA A 63 -0.65 4.38 -5.69
CA ALA A 63 -0.54 5.52 -4.79
C ALA A 63 -0.18 6.82 -5.52
N ASP A 64 0.71 6.75 -6.51
CA ASP A 64 1.07 7.89 -7.37
C ASP A 64 -0.14 8.42 -8.16
N GLU A 65 -1.04 7.54 -8.62
CA GLU A 65 -2.30 7.98 -9.24
C GLU A 65 -3.24 8.68 -8.25
N VAL A 66 -3.36 8.16 -7.01
CA VAL A 66 -4.15 8.80 -5.95
C VAL A 66 -3.57 10.18 -5.58
N LEU A 67 -2.25 10.30 -5.48
CA LEU A 67 -1.55 11.56 -5.20
C LEU A 67 -1.80 12.62 -6.28
N ARG A 68 -1.90 12.21 -7.55
CA ARG A 68 -2.23 13.09 -8.69
C ARG A 68 -3.71 13.51 -8.76
N GLY A 69 -4.51 13.19 -7.75
CA GLY A 69 -5.93 13.55 -7.68
C GLY A 69 -6.88 12.44 -8.12
N GLY A 70 -6.38 11.21 -8.27
CA GLY A 70 -7.23 10.03 -8.43
C GLY A 70 -8.08 9.76 -7.18
N ALA A 71 -9.20 9.07 -7.36
CA ALA A 71 -10.01 8.60 -6.25
C ALA A 71 -9.27 7.50 -5.46
N PRO A 72 -9.57 7.32 -4.16
CA PRO A 72 -9.08 6.19 -3.38
C PRO A 72 -9.34 4.84 -4.06
N LYS A 73 -8.44 3.89 -3.88
CA LYS A 73 -8.45 2.60 -4.59
C LYS A 73 -8.38 1.42 -3.63
N LEU A 74 -9.12 0.36 -3.96
CA LEU A 74 -8.97 -0.95 -3.35
C LEU A 74 -8.22 -1.87 -4.31
N LEU A 75 -7.07 -2.38 -3.88
CA LEU A 75 -6.28 -3.36 -4.62
C LEU A 75 -6.45 -4.74 -4.02
N HIS A 76 -6.56 -5.74 -4.90
CA HIS A 76 -6.58 -7.15 -4.51
C HIS A 76 -5.32 -7.83 -5.04
N PHE A 77 -4.56 -8.42 -4.13
CA PHE A 77 -3.38 -9.23 -4.45
C PHE A 77 -3.62 -10.66 -3.98
N GLY A 78 -3.31 -11.65 -4.81
CA GLY A 78 -3.66 -13.03 -4.54
C GLY A 78 -3.03 -13.97 -5.54
N ILE A 79 -3.19 -15.28 -5.37
CA ILE A 79 -2.81 -16.23 -6.42
C ILE A 79 -3.71 -15.95 -7.62
N ALA A 80 -3.10 -15.74 -8.79
CA ALA A 80 -3.83 -15.79 -10.06
C ALA A 80 -4.41 -17.21 -10.20
N ASP A 81 -5.71 -17.38 -9.92
CA ASP A 81 -6.43 -18.47 -10.55
C ASP A 81 -6.28 -18.28 -12.08
N GLU A 82 -6.22 -19.38 -12.83
CA GLU A 82 -5.85 -19.44 -14.27
C GLU A 82 -6.69 -18.52 -15.20
N GLU A 83 -7.66 -17.77 -14.68
CA GLU A 83 -8.48 -16.78 -15.38
C GLU A 83 -8.24 -15.30 -14.99
N ALA A 84 -7.42 -14.98 -13.98
CA ALA A 84 -7.25 -13.61 -13.48
C ALA A 84 -5.79 -13.13 -13.48
N TRP A 85 -5.48 -12.14 -14.32
CA TRP A 85 -4.23 -11.37 -14.36
C TRP A 85 -3.97 -10.57 -13.06
N ALA A 86 -3.70 -11.23 -11.94
CA ALA A 86 -3.29 -10.59 -10.69
C ALA A 86 -1.80 -10.81 -10.41
N VAL A 87 -1.10 -9.79 -9.90
CA VAL A 87 0.26 -9.93 -9.39
C VAL A 87 0.21 -10.86 -8.17
N GLY A 88 0.86 -12.02 -8.30
CA GLY A 88 0.77 -13.12 -7.36
C GLY A 88 1.54 -12.92 -6.05
N LEU A 89 0.94 -13.31 -4.92
CA LEU A 89 1.69 -13.53 -3.68
C LEU A 89 2.27 -14.96 -3.68
N PRO A 90 3.61 -15.14 -3.63
CA PRO A 90 4.24 -16.46 -3.71
C PRO A 90 3.97 -17.35 -2.49
N CYS A 91 3.48 -16.78 -1.38
CA CYS A 91 3.08 -17.54 -0.18
C CYS A 91 1.73 -18.24 -0.31
N GLY A 92 1.00 -18.02 -1.41
CA GLY A 92 -0.35 -18.54 -1.60
C GLY A 92 -1.44 -17.82 -0.79
N GLY A 93 -1.13 -16.64 -0.28
CA GLY A 93 -2.06 -15.75 0.41
C GLY A 93 -2.77 -14.78 -0.52
N GLU A 94 -3.78 -14.11 0.02
CA GLU A 94 -4.45 -12.98 -0.62
C GLU A 94 -4.57 -11.83 0.38
N ILE A 95 -4.34 -10.60 -0.08
CA ILE A 95 -4.52 -9.39 0.72
C ILE A 95 -5.33 -8.34 -0.06
N GLU A 96 -6.04 -7.52 0.71
CA GLU A 96 -6.78 -6.37 0.20
C GLU A 96 -6.13 -5.10 0.76
N VAL A 97 -5.71 -4.20 -0.13
CA VAL A 97 -4.99 -2.99 0.23
C VAL A 97 -5.81 -1.77 -0.19
N TRP A 98 -6.25 -0.99 0.80
CA TRP A 98 -6.89 0.30 0.58
C TRP A 98 -5.83 1.39 0.45
N ILE A 99 -5.92 2.21 -0.58
CA ILE A 99 -5.03 3.33 -0.84
C ILE A 99 -5.86 4.61 -0.88
N GLU A 100 -5.48 5.57 -0.06
CA GLU A 100 -6.12 6.89 0.00
C GLU A 100 -5.08 7.99 0.20
N ARG A 101 -5.46 9.22 -0.12
CA ARG A 101 -4.67 10.38 0.25
C ARG A 101 -4.73 10.56 1.77
N TYR A 102 -3.59 10.77 2.40
CA TYR A 102 -3.53 11.09 3.81
C TYR A 102 -3.89 12.56 4.01
N GLU A 103 -4.94 12.80 4.78
CA GLU A 103 -5.37 14.12 5.25
C GLU A 103 -5.18 14.13 6.78
N PRO A 104 -4.26 14.97 7.31
CA PRO A 104 -3.99 15.07 8.76
C PRO A 104 -5.18 15.58 9.59
#